data_AF-A0A0L0K5Z2-F1
#
_entry.id   AF-A0A0L0K5Z2-F1
#
_cell.length_a   1.000
_cell.length_b   1.000
_cell.length_c   1.000
_cell.angle_alpha   90.00
_cell.angle_beta   90.00
_cell.angle_gamma   90.00
#
_symmetry.space_group_name_H-M   'P 1'
#
loop_
_entity.id
_entity.type
_entity.pdbx_description
1 polymer ?
#
loop_
_entity_poly.entity_id
_entity_poly.type
_entity_poly.pdbx_seq_one_letter_code
_entity_poly.pdbx_strand_id
1 'polypeptide(L)' 'MHFDGVETMLVGRAPFYLCAYGDYLIAMNTGADKVFTLPARHEFGQARDLATGRMIGAGRCPRIGPRSTLVLHRS' A
#
# COMPACT_ATOMS: atom_id res chain seq x y z
N MET A 1 -8.95 -22.38 -2.63
CA MET A 1 -9.07 -20.91 -2.57
C MET A 1 -8.33 -20.37 -3.77
N HIS A 2 -9.02 -19.67 -4.67
CA HIS A 2 -8.45 -19.09 -5.89
C HIS A 2 -8.23 -17.60 -5.60
N PHE A 3 -6.97 -17.19 -5.47
CA PHE A 3 -6.62 -15.78 -5.40
C PHE A 3 -6.36 -15.33 -6.83
N ASP A 4 -7.36 -14.73 -7.47
CA ASP A 4 -7.20 -14.06 -8.75
C ASP A 4 -6.42 -12.77 -8.49
N GLY A 5 -5.10 -12.89 -8.49
CA GLY A 5 -4.24 -11.73 -8.68
C GLY A 5 -4.46 -11.27 -10.11
N VAL A 6 -5.27 -10.23 -10.31
CA VAL A 6 -5.44 -9.60 -11.62
C VAL A 6 -4.08 -9.02 -12.03
N GLU A 7 -3.29 -9.84 -12.71
CA GLU A 7 -2.05 -9.46 -13.38
C GLU A 7 -2.41 -8.90 -14.75
N THR A 8 -2.93 -7.68 -14.79
CA THR A 8 -2.89 -6.89 -16.02
C THR A 8 -1.44 -6.43 -16.22
N MET A 9 -0.67 -7.19 -16.99
CA MET A 9 0.63 -6.76 -17.51
C MET A 9 0.43 -5.68 -18.58
N LEU A 10 0.35 -4.42 -18.14
CA LEU A 10 0.61 -3.29 -19.01
C LEU A 10 2.14 -3.10 -19.06
N VAL A 11 2.75 -3.29 -20.22
CA VAL A 11 4.13 -2.84 -20.48
C VAL A 11 4.15 -1.32 -20.35
N GLY A 12 4.58 -0.89 -19.17
CA GLY A 12 4.65 0.50 -18.73
C GLY A 12 4.83 0.47 -17.21
N ARG A 13 6.01 0.86 -16.70
CA ARG A 13 6.27 0.87 -15.25
C ARG A 13 5.20 1.70 -14.55
N ALA A 14 4.25 1.07 -13.86
CA ALA A 14 3.26 1.80 -13.10
C ALA A 14 4.01 2.58 -12.00
N PRO A 15 3.81 3.90 -11.88
CA PRO A 15 4.53 4.71 -10.90
C PRO A 15 4.10 4.39 -9.46
N PHE A 16 3.02 3.62 -9.28
CA PHE A 16 2.48 3.19 -8.00
C PHE A 16 1.94 1.76 -8.09
N TYR A 17 2.29 0.94 -7.10
CA TYR A 17 1.82 -0.43 -6.93
C TYR A 17 1.12 -0.57 -5.58
N LEU A 18 0.05 -1.36 -5.57
CA LEU A 18 -0.65 -1.73 -4.36
C LEU A 18 -0.91 -3.23 -4.36
N CYS A 19 -0.51 -3.89 -3.28
CA CYS A 19 -0.69 -5.32 -3.08
C CYS A 19 -1.28 -5.58 -1.68
N ALA A 20 -2.33 -6.39 -1.61
CA ALA A 20 -2.88 -6.90 -0.37
C ALA A 20 -2.67 -8.41 -0.33
N TYR A 21 -2.09 -8.93 0.75
CA TYR A 21 -1.79 -10.35 0.91
C TYR A 21 -1.91 -10.74 2.38
N GLY A 22 -2.85 -11.62 2.70
CA GLY A 22 -3.16 -11.98 4.09
C GLY A 22 -3.44 -10.73 4.93
N ASP A 23 -2.70 -10.59 6.03
CA ASP A 23 -2.77 -9.43 6.94
C ASP A 23 -1.83 -8.28 6.56
N TYR A 24 -1.24 -8.33 5.36
CA TYR A 24 -0.33 -7.30 4.86
C TYR A 24 -0.97 -6.43 3.77
N LEU A 25 -0.64 -5.14 3.80
CA LEU A 25 -0.89 -4.20 2.72
C LEU A 25 0.42 -3.49 2.36
N ILE A 26 0.82 -3.56 1.09
CA ILE A 26 2.05 -2.99 0.58
C ILE A 26 1.70 -1.95 -0.48
N ALA A 27 2.05 -0.69 -0.22
CA ALA A 27 1.91 0.40 -1.16
C ALA A 27 3.30 0.90 -1.55
N MET A 28 3.65 0.83 -2.83
CA MET A 28 4.99 1.14 -3.33
C MET A 28 4.91 2.23 -4.39
N ASN A 29 5.62 3.33 -4.17
CA ASN A 29 5.82 4.38 -5.15
C ASN A 29 7.20 4.20 -5.80
N THR A 30 7.20 3.86 -7.10
CA THR A 30 8.42 3.67 -7.90
C THR A 30 8.80 4.95 -8.68
N GLY A 31 7.93 5.97 -8.65
CA GLY A 31 8.16 7.27 -9.27
C GLY A 31 9.24 8.09 -8.57
N ALA A 32 9.75 9.11 -9.28
CA ALA A 32 10.83 9.98 -8.81
C ALA A 32 10.36 11.34 -8.27
N ASP A 33 9.15 11.77 -8.63
CA ASP A 33 8.65 13.13 -8.41
C ASP A 33 7.25 13.20 -7.79
N LYS A 34 6.40 12.18 -7.97
CA LYS A 34 5.01 12.20 -7.52
C LYS A 34 4.85 11.65 -6.12
N VAL A 35 3.91 12.22 -5.36
CA VAL A 35 3.41 11.67 -4.10
C VAL A 35 2.04 11.07 -4.35
N PHE A 36 1.81 9.84 -3.90
CA PHE A 36 0.51 9.18 -3.97
C PHE A 36 -0.17 9.18 -2.62
N THR A 37 -1.48 9.38 -2.59
CA THR A 37 -2.29 9.22 -1.37
C THR A 37 -2.97 7.87 -1.44
N LEU A 38 -2.69 7.00 -0.47
CA LEU A 38 -3.44 5.76 -0.30
C LEU A 38 -4.85 6.12 0.19
N PRO A 39 -5.92 5.65 -0.47
CA PRO A 39 -7.28 5.90 0.02
C PRO A 39 -7.48 5.26 1.39
N ALA A 40 -8.35 5.84 2.22
CA ALA A 40 -8.72 5.27 3.50
C ALA A 40 -9.24 3.84 3.29
N ARG A 41 -8.72 2.89 4.05
CA ARG A 41 -9.10 1.48 3.98
C ARG A 41 -9.75 1.07 5.30
N HIS A 42 -10.99 1.49 5.47
CA HIS A 42 -11.78 1.18 6.67
C HIS A 42 -11.87 -0.33 6.92
N GLU A 43 -11.99 -1.13 5.87
CA GLU A 43 -12.01 -2.60 5.92
C GLU A 43 -10.66 -3.24 6.30
N PHE A 44 -9.54 -2.54 6.09
CA PHE A 44 -8.22 -3.05 6.48
C PHE A 44 -8.01 -2.94 8.00
N GLY A 45 -8.73 -2.03 8.64
CA GLY A 45 -8.66 -1.83 10.09
C GLY A 45 -7.45 -1.01 10.53
N GLN A 46 -7.22 -0.99 11.84
CA GLN A 46 -6.00 -0.42 12.39
C GLN A 46 -4.83 -1.34 12.04
N ALA A 47 -3.72 -0.76 11.59
CA ALA A 47 -2.56 -1.54 11.17
C ALA A 47 -1.27 -0.87 11.62
N ARG A 48 -0.24 -1.69 11.80
CA ARG A 48 1.11 -1.23 12.14
C ARG A 48 1.90 -0.98 10.87
N ASP A 49 2.45 0.22 10.73
CA ASP A 49 3.50 0.49 9.76
C ASP A 49 4.78 -0.22 10.21
N LEU A 50 5.26 -1.17 9.42
CA LEU A 50 6.43 -1.97 9.76
C LEU A 50 7.74 -1.21 9.62
N ALA A 51 7.79 -0.12 8.84
CA ALA A 51 8.99 0.70 8.70
C ALA A 51 9.21 1.58 9.94
N THR A 52 8.15 2.16 10.49
CA THR A 52 8.24 3.10 11.63
C THR A 52 7.76 2.53 12.96
N GLY A 53 7.11 1.37 12.95
CA GLY A 53 6.46 0.76 14.10
C GLY A 53 5.17 1.45 14.56
N ARG A 54 4.74 2.55 13.91
CA ARG A 54 3.58 3.36 14.29
C ARG A 54 2.26 2.69 13.91
N MET A 55 1.23 2.91 14.70
CA MET A 55 -0.14 2.48 14.37
C MET A 55 -0.81 3.50 13.44
N ILE A 56 -1.33 3.03 12.32
CA ILE A 56 -2.14 3.76 11.35
C ILE A 56 -3.59 3.33 11.53
N GLY A 57 -4.48 4.29 11.82
CA GLY A 57 -5.91 4.02 11.98
C GLY A 57 -6.64 3.76 10.65
N ALA A 58 -7.74 3.01 10.70
CA ALA A 58 -8.51 2.54 9.55
C ALA A 58 -9.03 3.65 8.60
N GLY A 59 -9.19 4.88 9.10
CA GLY A 59 -9.63 6.05 8.32
C GLY A 59 -8.50 6.95 7.82
N ARG A 60 -7.23 6.57 7.99
CA ARG A 60 -6.10 7.41 7.56
C ARG A 60 -5.80 7.17 6.08
N CYS A 61 -5.42 8.26 5.41
CA CYS A 61 -4.97 8.26 4.01
C CYS A 61 -3.46 8.57 3.95
N PRO A 62 -2.57 7.58 4.17
CA PRO A 62 -1.14 7.84 4.21
C PRO A 62 -0.63 8.33 2.85
N ARG A 63 0.33 9.27 2.90
CA ARG A 63 1.01 9.82 1.71
C ARG A 63 2.30 9.05 1.48
N ILE A 64 2.46 8.52 0.27
CA ILE A 64 3.62 7.74 -0.16
C ILE A 64 4.48 8.61 -1.07
N GLY A 65 5.60 9.10 -0.54
CA GLY A 65 6.55 9.92 -1.27
C GLY A 65 7.26 9.15 -2.40
N PRO A 66 8.00 9.84 -3.29
CA PRO A 66 8.79 9.21 -4.34
C PRO A 66 9.72 8.13 -3.77
N ARG A 67 9.93 7.06 -4.55
CA ARG A 67 10.86 5.96 -4.22
C ARG A 67 10.67 5.39 -2.81
N SER A 68 9.43 5.34 -2.34
CA SER A 68 9.09 4.94 -0.98
C SER A 68 8.09 3.79 -0.97
N THR A 69 8.18 2.96 0.06
CA THR A 69 7.28 1.82 0.28
C THR A 69 6.69 1.93 1.68
N LEU A 70 5.37 1.80 1.77
CA LEU A 70 4.64 1.60 3.02
C LEU A 70 4.25 0.13 3.12
N VAL A 71 4.56 -0.48 4.25
CA VAL A 71 4.14 -1.86 4.57
C VAL A 71 3.33 -1.81 5.85
N LEU A 72 2.05 -2.13 5.75
CA LEU A 72 1.15 -2.24 6.90
C LEU A 72 0.90 -3.72 7.21
N HIS A 73 0.89 -4.04 8.50
CA HIS A 73 0.42 -5.33 9.01
C HIS A 73 -0.79 -5.12 9.92
N ARG A 74 -1.89 -5.82 9.65
CA ARG A 74 -3.11 -5.77 10.47
C ARG A 74 -2.78 -6.24 11.89
N SER A 75 -3.31 -5.53 12.87
CA SER A 75 -3.14 -5.84 14.31
C SER A 75 -4.36 -6.53 14.87
#